data_AF-A0A1Q5TF47-F1
#
_entry.id   AF-A0A1Q5TF47-F1
#
_cell.length_a   1.000
_cell.length_b   1.000
_cell.length_c   1.000
_cell.angle_alpha   90.00
_cell.angle_beta   90.00
_cell.angle_gamma   90.00
#
_symmetry.space_group_name_H-M   'P 1'
#
loop_
_entity.id
_entity.type
_entity.pdbx_description
1 polymer ?
#
loop_
_entity_poly.entity_id
_entity_poly.type
_entity_poly.pdbx_seq_one_letter_code
_entity_poly.pdbx_strand_id
1 'polypeptide(L)'
;MTTTLLSQLNERLLVKAVDKDGSQRPVDMLDNDSIRPTPTKDRTWTQFTYMMFWFSATANVSNLYSASTGMTMGLTMWEAIACSFGGQIVAGFLMALNGRAGAMYRIPFPVLCRSSFGPWGAFWPTFNRAIMSIVWNGVNSVQGAQCL
;
A
#
# COMPACT_ATOMS: atom_id res chain seq x y z
N MET A 1 -33.07 26.33 2.37
CA MET A 1 -32.59 26.44 3.77
C MET A 1 -31.70 25.26 4.21
N THR A 2 -31.16 24.45 3.27
CA THR A 2 -30.41 23.21 3.58
C THR A 2 -28.98 23.19 3.04
N THR A 3 -28.55 24.19 2.24
CA THR A 3 -27.22 24.25 1.63
C THR A 3 -26.17 24.95 2.50
N THR A 4 -26.58 25.76 3.47
CA THR A 4 -25.67 26.55 4.32
C THR A 4 -25.00 25.73 5.42
N LEU A 5 -25.69 24.71 5.93
CA LEU A 5 -25.15 23.82 6.97
C LEU A 5 -24.05 22.91 6.41
N LEU A 6 -24.23 22.42 5.19
CA LEU A 6 -23.23 21.60 4.48
C LEU A 6 -22.00 22.41 4.09
N SER A 7 -22.15 23.69 3.68
CA SER A 7 -21.00 24.54 3.40
C SER A 7 -20.20 24.88 4.65
N GLN A 8 -20.86 25.11 5.78
CA GLN A 8 -20.18 25.38 7.06
C GLN A 8 -19.50 24.15 7.68
N LEU A 9 -20.08 22.96 7.51
CA LEU A 9 -19.43 21.70 7.88
C LEU A 9 -18.21 21.42 6.99
N ASN A 10 -18.28 21.72 5.69
CA ASN A 10 -17.16 21.58 4.76
C ASN A 10 -16.01 22.55 5.10
N GLU A 11 -16.31 23.79 5.47
CA GLU A 11 -15.29 24.76 5.93
C GLU A 11 -14.64 24.40 7.27
N ARG A 12 -15.35 23.66 8.15
CA ARG A 12 -14.78 23.19 9.42
C ARG A 12 -13.99 21.88 9.29
N LEU A 13 -14.28 21.07 8.27
CA LEU A 13 -13.52 19.87 7.92
C LEU A 13 -12.26 20.18 7.11
N LEU A 14 -12.26 21.30 6.38
CA LEU A 14 -11.03 21.87 5.81
C LEU A 14 -10.22 22.51 6.94
N VAL A 15 -9.26 21.75 7.45
CA VAL A 15 -8.20 22.29 8.33
C VAL A 15 -7.50 23.42 7.59
N LYS A 16 -7.90 24.67 7.88
CA LYS A 16 -7.23 25.89 7.43
C LYS A 16 -5.85 25.91 8.10
N ALA A 17 -4.84 25.39 7.41
CA ALA A 17 -3.44 25.59 7.75
C ALA A 17 -3.02 26.99 7.29
N VAL A 18 -3.54 28.04 7.93
CA VAL A 18 -3.08 29.42 7.72
C VAL A 18 -3.08 30.16 9.05
N ASP A 19 -1.90 30.60 9.47
CA ASP A 19 -1.65 31.43 10.64
C ASP A 19 -2.20 32.87 10.42
N LYS A 20 -2.37 33.66 11.48
CA LYS A 20 -2.98 35.01 11.44
C LYS A 20 -2.19 36.05 10.61
N ASP A 21 -1.03 35.69 10.07
CA ASP A 21 -0.16 36.51 9.20
C ASP A 21 -0.15 36.10 7.71
N GLY A 22 -0.97 35.14 7.30
CA GLY A 22 -1.01 34.70 5.88
C GLY A 22 0.21 33.88 5.43
N SER A 23 1.16 33.60 6.32
CA SER A 23 2.24 32.62 6.10
C SER A 23 1.74 31.21 6.43
N GLN A 24 1.77 30.31 5.43
CA GLN A 24 1.61 28.88 5.69
C GLN A 24 2.81 28.43 6.52
N ARG A 25 2.59 27.98 7.75
CA ARG A 25 3.59 27.14 8.43
C ARG A 25 3.43 25.74 7.83
N PRO A 26 4.31 25.27 6.93
CA PRO A 26 4.44 23.84 6.78
C PRO A 26 4.86 23.34 8.15
N VAL A 27 4.16 22.36 8.68
CA VAL A 27 4.80 21.48 9.65
C VAL A 27 5.95 20.86 8.86
N ASP A 28 7.14 21.42 8.99
CA ASP A 28 8.33 21.12 8.18
C ASP A 28 8.70 19.62 8.22
N MET A 29 8.24 18.93 9.27
CA MET A 29 8.36 17.49 9.46
C MET A 29 7.31 16.64 8.70
N LEU A 30 6.16 17.21 8.32
CA LEU A 30 5.00 16.51 7.75
C LEU A 30 4.69 16.90 6.30
N ASP A 31 5.17 18.05 5.84
CA ASP A 31 5.07 18.51 4.45
C ASP A 31 6.35 18.13 3.70
N ASN A 32 6.25 17.10 2.86
CA ASN A 32 7.35 16.68 1.98
C ASN A 32 6.83 16.47 0.57
N ASP A 33 7.65 16.77 -0.43
CA ASP A 33 7.26 16.64 -1.83
C ASP A 33 6.91 15.17 -2.18
N SER A 34 7.56 14.19 -1.54
CA SER A 34 7.26 12.76 -1.72
C SER A 34 5.94 12.29 -1.09
N ILE A 35 5.32 13.12 -0.24
CA ILE A 35 4.09 12.81 0.48
C ILE A 35 2.87 13.42 -0.24
N ARG A 36 3.11 14.38 -1.15
CA ARG A 36 2.06 15.07 -1.91
C ARG A 36 1.40 14.13 -2.92
N PRO A 37 0.10 14.32 -3.24
CA PRO A 37 -0.59 13.49 -4.21
C PRO A 37 0.07 13.57 -5.59
N THR A 38 0.17 12.44 -6.29
CA THR A 38 0.84 12.37 -7.59
C THR A 38 0.18 13.31 -8.61
N PRO A 39 0.94 14.27 -9.20
CA PRO A 39 0.45 15.18 -10.24
C PRO A 39 -0.08 14.42 -11.45
N THR A 40 -1.06 14.99 -12.16
CA THR A 40 -1.68 14.33 -13.32
C THR A 40 -0.68 13.99 -14.44
N LYS A 41 0.38 14.78 -14.57
CA LYS A 41 1.48 14.58 -15.54
C LYS A 41 2.33 13.34 -15.28
N ASP A 42 2.44 12.90 -14.03
CA ASP A 42 3.31 11.79 -13.62
C ASP A 42 2.56 10.45 -13.54
N ARG A 43 1.31 10.41 -14.03
CA ARG A 43 0.43 9.23 -14.04
C ARG A 43 0.65 8.40 -15.31
N THR A 44 1.81 7.74 -15.38
CA THR A 44 2.21 6.93 -16.55
C THR A 44 1.74 5.47 -16.48
N TRP A 45 1.14 5.05 -15.36
CA TRP A 45 0.70 3.67 -15.16
C TRP A 45 -0.60 3.37 -15.91
N THR A 46 -0.48 2.62 -17.00
CA THR A 46 -1.60 2.02 -17.73
C THR A 46 -1.99 0.68 -17.06
N GLN A 47 -3.21 0.19 -17.31
CA GLN A 47 -3.66 -1.12 -16.83
C GLN A 47 -2.68 -2.26 -17.20
N PHE A 48 -2.05 -2.18 -18.36
CA PHE A 48 -1.04 -3.15 -18.80
C PHE A 48 0.20 -3.14 -17.90
N THR A 49 0.75 -1.95 -17.61
CA THR A 49 1.88 -1.77 -16.68
C THR A 49 1.54 -2.31 -15.29
N TYR A 50 0.30 -2.12 -14.85
CA TYR A 50 -0.18 -2.66 -13.57
C TYR A 50 -0.21 -4.19 -13.55
N MET A 51 -0.72 -4.83 -14.60
CA MET A 51 -0.75 -6.30 -14.70
C MET A 51 0.65 -6.89 -14.77
N MET A 52 1.54 -6.28 -15.54
CA MET A 52 2.94 -6.70 -15.66
C MET A 52 3.69 -6.56 -14.34
N PHE A 53 3.47 -5.47 -13.61
CA PHE A 53 4.07 -5.27 -12.30
C PHE A 53 3.67 -6.38 -11.33
N TRP A 54 2.37 -6.72 -11.26
CA TRP A 54 1.91 -7.78 -10.37
C TRP A 54 2.40 -9.16 -10.78
N PHE A 55 2.44 -9.45 -12.09
CA PHE A 55 3.03 -10.68 -12.59
C PHE A 55 4.50 -10.80 -12.19
N SER A 56 5.28 -9.73 -12.36
CA SER A 56 6.68 -9.69 -11.93
C SER A 56 6.83 -9.83 -10.41
N ALA A 57 5.90 -9.27 -9.63
CA ALA A 57 5.96 -9.33 -8.17
C ALA A 57 5.64 -10.74 -7.62
N THR A 58 4.73 -11.48 -8.27
CA THR A 58 4.39 -12.85 -7.86
C THR A 58 5.36 -13.89 -8.40
N ALA A 59 6.10 -13.59 -9.49
CA ALA A 59 7.14 -14.43 -10.06
C ALA A 59 8.43 -14.42 -9.20
N ASN A 60 8.31 -14.80 -7.93
CA ASN A 60 9.43 -15.00 -7.02
C ASN A 60 9.58 -16.48 -6.66
N VAL A 61 10.81 -16.87 -6.32
CA VAL A 61 11.15 -18.27 -5.99
C VAL A 61 10.32 -18.77 -4.79
N SER A 62 9.97 -17.87 -3.87
CA SER A 62 9.18 -18.20 -2.68
C SER A 62 7.78 -18.72 -3.03
N ASN A 63 7.14 -18.12 -4.03
CA ASN A 63 5.82 -18.56 -4.48
C ASN A 63 5.92 -19.91 -5.21
N LEU A 64 7.01 -20.15 -5.95
CA LEU A 64 7.23 -21.39 -6.68
C LEU A 64 7.40 -22.60 -5.75
N TYR A 65 8.17 -22.48 -4.65
CA TYR A 65 8.34 -23.61 -3.73
C TYR A 65 7.16 -23.80 -2.76
N SER A 66 6.28 -22.80 -2.61
CA SER A 66 5.12 -22.87 -1.70
C SER A 66 4.20 -24.05 -2.00
N ALA A 67 4.02 -24.40 -3.28
CA ALA A 67 3.26 -25.57 -3.69
C ALA A 67 3.94 -26.88 -3.26
N SER A 68 5.27 -26.96 -3.36
CA SER A 68 6.08 -28.12 -2.93
C SER A 68 6.05 -28.30 -1.41
N THR A 69 6.01 -27.21 -0.64
CA THR A 69 5.83 -27.26 0.81
C THR A 69 4.47 -27.85 1.18
N GLY A 70 3.41 -27.50 0.45
CA GLY A 70 2.08 -28.10 0.64
C GLY A 70 2.08 -29.61 0.44
N MET A 71 2.77 -30.11 -0.58
CA MET A 71 2.91 -31.56 -0.81
C MET A 71 3.71 -32.26 0.29
N THR A 72 4.71 -31.58 0.87
CA THR A 72 5.51 -32.12 1.99
C THR A 72 4.67 -32.31 3.26
N MET A 73 3.60 -31.53 3.42
CA MET A 73 2.66 -31.68 4.54
C MET A 73 1.65 -32.84 4.36
N GLY A 74 1.77 -33.63 3.29
CA GLY A 74 0.92 -34.80 3.03
C GLY A 74 -0.35 -34.51 2.22
N LEU A 75 -0.51 -33.29 1.68
CA LEU A 75 -1.59 -32.97 0.75
C LEU A 75 -1.33 -33.59 -0.62
N THR A 76 -2.40 -34.06 -1.28
CA THR A 76 -2.28 -34.46 -2.69
C THR A 76 -1.94 -33.24 -3.55
N MET A 77 -1.31 -33.48 -4.71
CA MET A 77 -0.91 -32.40 -5.62
C MET A 77 -2.10 -31.47 -5.98
N TRP A 78 -3.28 -32.05 -6.22
CA TRP A 78 -4.48 -31.30 -6.56
C TRP A 78 -5.01 -30.45 -5.40
N GLU A 79 -4.96 -30.95 -4.17
CA GLU A 79 -5.36 -30.20 -2.98
C GLU A 79 -4.37 -29.07 -2.66
N ALA A 80 -3.06 -29.30 -2.82
CA ALA A 80 -2.03 -28.29 -2.63
C ALA A 80 -2.16 -27.13 -3.62
N ILE A 81 -2.47 -27.43 -4.89
CA ILE A 81 -2.73 -26.43 -5.92
C ILE A 81 -4.02 -25.66 -5.62
N ALA A 82 -5.11 -26.36 -5.25
CA ALA A 82 -6.39 -25.73 -4.92
C ALA A 82 -6.27 -24.79 -3.72
N CYS A 83 -5.56 -25.21 -2.66
CA CYS A 83 -5.32 -24.39 -1.47
C CYS A 83 -4.47 -23.15 -1.78
N SER A 84 -3.39 -23.31 -2.55
CA SER A 84 -2.51 -22.20 -2.95
C SER A 84 -3.26 -21.18 -3.83
N PHE A 85 -4.04 -21.67 -4.80
CA PHE A 85 -4.85 -20.83 -5.67
C PHE A 85 -5.95 -20.08 -4.89
N GLY A 86 -6.65 -20.78 -3.99
CA GLY A 86 -7.65 -20.17 -3.10
C GLY A 86 -7.05 -19.09 -2.21
N GLY A 87 -5.88 -19.35 -1.61
CA GLY A 87 -5.15 -18.36 -0.82
C GLY A 87 -4.78 -17.12 -1.63
N GLN A 88 -4.32 -17.31 -2.87
CA GLN A 88 -3.93 -16.20 -3.74
C GLN A 88 -5.14 -15.36 -4.19
N ILE A 89 -6.31 -15.97 -4.39
CA ILE A 89 -7.56 -15.25 -4.67
C ILE A 89 -7.98 -14.38 -3.48
N VAL A 90 -7.98 -14.95 -2.27
CA VAL A 90 -8.35 -14.22 -1.06
C VAL A 90 -7.39 -13.07 -0.80
N ALA A 91 -6.07 -13.32 -0.94
CA ALA A 91 -5.06 -12.28 -0.84
C ALA A 91 -5.25 -11.19 -1.90
N GLY A 92 -5.53 -11.57 -3.15
CA GLY A 92 -5.81 -10.64 -4.25
C GLY A 92 -7.03 -9.74 -3.97
N PHE A 93 -8.10 -10.31 -3.42
CA PHE A 93 -9.30 -9.57 -3.04
C PHE A 93 -9.02 -8.54 -1.94
N LEU A 94 -8.31 -8.96 -0.89
CA LEU A 94 -7.91 -8.05 0.20
C LEU A 94 -6.97 -6.95 -0.29
N MET A 95 -6.05 -7.26 -1.21
CA MET A 95 -5.18 -6.28 -1.83
C MET A 95 -5.97 -5.28 -2.68
N ALA A 96 -6.98 -5.72 -3.43
CA ALA A 96 -7.84 -4.81 -4.21
C ALA A 96 -8.62 -3.83 -3.31
N LEU A 97 -9.14 -4.31 -2.18
CA LEU A 97 -9.83 -3.47 -1.19
C LEU A 97 -8.89 -2.42 -0.59
N ASN A 98 -7.67 -2.81 -0.22
CA ASN A 98 -6.66 -1.89 0.31
C ASN A 98 -6.14 -0.92 -0.77
N GLY A 99 -5.95 -1.40 -1.99
CA GLY A 99 -5.46 -0.63 -3.13
C GLY A 99 -6.42 0.45 -3.61
N ARG A 100 -7.74 0.25 -3.42
CA ARG A 100 -8.77 1.23 -3.80
C ARG A 100 -8.59 2.59 -3.10
N ALA A 101 -8.21 2.59 -1.83
CA ALA A 101 -7.96 3.83 -1.08
C ALA A 101 -6.77 4.60 -1.68
N GLY A 102 -5.68 3.90 -2.01
CA GLY A 102 -4.52 4.51 -2.67
C GLY A 102 -4.83 5.01 -4.08
N ALA A 103 -5.65 4.28 -4.85
CA ALA A 103 -6.02 4.65 -6.22
C ALA A 103 -6.96 5.86 -6.31
N MET A 104 -7.93 5.97 -5.40
CA MET A 104 -8.91 7.07 -5.38
C MET A 104 -8.28 8.38 -4.89
N TYR A 105 -7.56 8.32 -3.77
CA TYR A 105 -6.99 9.52 -3.14
C TYR A 105 -5.60 9.88 -3.66
N ARG A 106 -4.92 8.96 -4.37
CA ARG A 106 -3.58 9.14 -4.93
C ARG A 106 -2.55 9.62 -3.90
N ILE A 107 -2.75 9.17 -2.67
CA ILE A 107 -1.89 9.44 -1.51
C ILE A 107 -1.07 8.20 -1.16
N PRO A 108 0.16 8.37 -0.65
CA PRO A 108 0.96 7.25 -0.22
C PRO A 108 0.41 6.64 1.08
N PHE A 109 0.69 5.35 1.30
CA PHE A 109 0.20 4.59 2.46
C PHE A 109 0.42 5.28 3.83
N PRO A 110 1.58 5.91 4.12
CA PRO A 110 1.77 6.61 5.40
C PRO A 110 0.77 7.75 5.63
N VAL A 111 0.30 8.42 4.57
CA VAL A 111 -0.72 9.48 4.66
C VAL A 111 -2.09 8.88 4.92
N LEU A 112 -2.40 7.75 4.29
CA LEU A 112 -3.63 7.01 4.57
C LEU A 112 -3.68 6.52 6.02
N CYS A 113 -2.55 6.07 6.59
CA CYS A 113 -2.49 5.69 8.00
C CYS A 113 -2.71 6.86 8.96
N ARG A 114 -2.33 8.10 8.58
CA ARG A 114 -2.56 9.30 9.39
C ARG A 114 -4.05 9.59 9.60
N SER A 115 -4.92 9.22 8.66
CA SER A 115 -6.37 9.44 8.83
C SER A 115 -7.00 8.55 9.90
N SER A 116 -6.37 7.42 10.24
CA SER A 116 -6.88 6.45 11.22
C SER A 116 -6.19 6.56 12.58
N PHE A 117 -4.86 6.75 12.59
CA PHE A 117 -4.04 6.73 13.82
C PHE A 117 -3.52 8.11 14.25
N GLY A 118 -3.84 9.16 13.49
CA GLY A 118 -3.33 10.52 13.70
C GLY A 118 -1.86 10.69 13.26
N PRO A 119 -1.30 11.91 13.43
CA PRO A 119 0.03 12.25 12.92
C PRO A 119 1.16 11.44 13.59
N TRP A 120 1.07 11.26 14.91
CA TRP A 120 2.07 10.54 15.69
C TRP A 120 1.84 9.03 15.70
N GLY A 121 0.59 8.57 15.67
CA GLY A 121 0.27 7.14 15.67
C GLY A 121 0.55 6.45 14.34
N ALA A 122 0.61 7.18 13.22
CA ALA A 122 0.92 6.61 11.90
C ALA A 122 2.37 6.13 11.74
N PHE A 123 3.28 6.53 12.63
CA PHE A 123 4.66 6.05 12.60
C PHE A 123 4.76 4.55 12.89
N TRP A 124 3.96 4.03 13.83
CA TRP A 124 3.97 2.62 14.20
C TRP A 124 3.64 1.66 13.03
N PRO A 125 2.50 1.80 12.32
CA PRO A 125 2.18 0.93 11.18
C PRO A 125 3.15 1.13 10.01
N THR A 126 3.66 2.35 9.80
CA THR A 126 4.64 2.63 8.76
C THR A 126 5.97 1.93 9.05
N PHE A 127 6.43 1.96 10.30
CA PHE A 127 7.66 1.31 10.75
C PHE A 127 7.55 -0.21 10.67
N ASN A 128 6.45 -0.80 11.14
CA ASN A 128 6.22 -2.24 11.03
C ASN A 128 6.25 -2.71 9.57
N ARG A 129 5.60 -1.95 8.67
CA ARG A 129 5.63 -2.23 7.22
C ARG A 129 7.04 -2.11 6.63
N ALA A 130 7.82 -1.13 7.06
CA ALA A 130 9.21 -0.96 6.62
C ALA A 130 10.09 -2.13 7.04
N ILE A 131 9.99 -2.59 8.29
CA ILE A 131 10.72 -3.78 8.77
C ILE A 131 10.38 -5.01 7.92
N MET A 132 9.09 -5.24 7.67
CA MET A 132 8.66 -6.39 6.86
C MET A 132 9.21 -6.32 5.44
N SER A 133 9.34 -5.12 4.87
CA SER A 133 9.96 -4.92 3.56
C SER A 133 11.47 -5.23 3.56
N ILE A 134 12.18 -4.92 4.65
CA ILE A 134 13.61 -5.24 4.79
C ILE A 134 13.80 -6.76 4.88
N VAL A 135 12.98 -7.44 5.68
CA VAL A 135 13.01 -8.91 5.81
C VAL A 135 12.78 -9.56 4.45
N TRP A 136 11.74 -9.14 3.71
CA TRP A 136 11.45 -9.67 2.38
C TRP A 136 12.54 -9.37 1.37
N ASN A 137 13.16 -8.20 1.42
CA ASN A 137 14.30 -7.89 0.58
C ASN A 137 15.48 -8.86 0.86
N GLY A 138 15.77 -9.13 2.14
CA GLY A 138 16.78 -10.12 2.53
C GLY A 138 16.46 -11.52 2.01
N VAL A 139 15.21 -11.97 2.15
CA VAL A 139 14.74 -13.27 1.62
C VAL A 139 14.92 -13.34 0.10
N ASN A 140 14.56 -12.29 -0.63
CA ASN A 140 14.76 -12.22 -2.08
C ASN A 140 16.25 -12.20 -2.48
N SER A 141 17.11 -11.50 -1.72
CA SER A 141 18.55 -11.49 -1.96
C SER A 141 19.21 -12.86 -1.75
N VAL A 142 18.82 -13.59 -0.70
CA VAL A 142 19.36 -14.95 -0.45
C VAL A 142 18.94 -15.91 -1.56
N GLN A 143 17.67 -15.87 -1.98
CA GLN A 143 17.21 -16.69 -3.11
C GLN A 143 17.93 -16.35 -4.41
N GLY A 144 18.23 -15.07 -4.66
CA GLY A 144 19.05 -14.64 -5.79
C GLY A 144 20.49 -15.16 -5.70
N ALA A 145 21.10 -15.12 -4.52
CA ALA A 145 22.46 -15.64 -4.30
C ALA A 145 22.56 -17.16 -4.48
N GLN A 146 21.49 -17.91 -4.18
CA GLN A 146 21.45 -19.36 -4.39
C GLN A 146 21.44 -19.77 -5.88
N CYS A 147 21.17 -18.83 -6.80
CA CYS A 147 21.14 -19.10 -8.24
C CYS A 147 22.46 -18.75 -8.96
N LEU A 148 23.40 -18.08 -8.28
CA LEU A 148 24.74 -17.76 -8.77
C LEU A 148 25.73 -18.89 -8.45
#